data_AF-A0A816STC3-F1
#
_entry.id   AF-A0A816STC3-F1
#
_cell.length_a   1.000
_cell.length_b   1.000
_cell.length_c   1.000
_cell.angle_alpha   90.00
_cell.angle_beta   90.00
_cell.angle_gamma   90.00
#
_symmetry.space_group_name_H-M   'P 1'
#
loop_
_entity.id
_entity.type
_entity.pdbx_description
1 polymer ?
#
loop_
_entity_poly.entity_id
_entity_poly.type
_entity_poly.pdbx_seq_one_letter_code
_entity_poly.pdbx_strand_id
1 'polypeptide(L)'
;MSPVHIIISGASSVGKSTLVEECLRKFRQDKKLKNKQFKRIQEVARTVLNRLKLTGKHLQEYVAQNDIEKFSRVQEEIIHEQILRFDEEKDNNYLSDRAGFDALAYIHQYFNNEQKTNSICRSKQFQLLINQCQNGLIFIIQPQEDLQAQNDNMRIVASYNEQIEYTELLKYWYKKANLPYFVLTDLDLTKRVEFIEKHINGYFHWLSPAMPIPLCLPFHLNKHQHHGHNNVATPSHSDQSYMRFIEILDKQNIKISYKKYDKNRLVEKYDPSCLNNKFVSILFDQKLDNAFIENILLQQILINAQPYNFIGYSNSQLRGRSCYLYAGTTEEIESIINDNGDFYKIKNLSKRAARIGLLFSSCTPTLHIQSDHVIEIDDIEKNGYTFTDGCGIIGRCLAKKIVPYLNDFKEPLITLNENNQVEDNTCPCAFQIRYQGCKGVLMINDADKDETIQIRPSMKKFTSAISTCLYVCDDGYSKPKLGFLIKQFIMLLSGLNISDETFLKKQEDHFHEIVTMCDDMNVAMKYSLYFDRIDLVYHLLSNNIQLIQSELQILQKKALESVEKLKIPITKSRLALGVCDPCKLNQ
;
A
#
# COMPACT_ATOMS: atom_id res chain seq x y z
N MET A 1 -15.01 13.58 12.76
CA MET A 1 -14.17 13.70 11.54
C MET A 1 -13.62 15.10 11.53
N SER A 2 -12.33 15.30 11.24
CA SER A 2 -11.81 16.64 10.98
C SER A 2 -12.44 17.20 9.69
N PRO A 3 -12.75 18.51 9.64
CA PRO A 3 -13.25 19.14 8.44
C PRO A 3 -12.20 19.14 7.33
N VAL A 4 -12.65 18.98 6.09
CA VAL A 4 -11.86 18.99 4.87
C VAL A 4 -11.96 20.37 4.25
N HIS A 5 -10.84 21.06 4.18
CA HIS A 5 -10.72 22.40 3.61
C HIS A 5 -10.05 22.29 2.24
N ILE A 6 -10.67 22.84 1.20
CA ILE A 6 -10.14 22.83 -0.17
C ILE A 6 -10.01 24.27 -0.63
N ILE A 7 -8.84 24.63 -1.14
CA ILE A 7 -8.50 26.00 -1.52
C ILE A 7 -8.04 25.99 -2.97
N ILE A 8 -8.77 26.68 -3.84
CA ILE A 8 -8.43 26.86 -5.24
C ILE A 8 -7.78 28.23 -5.41
N SER A 9 -6.66 28.27 -6.14
CA SER A 9 -5.80 29.43 -6.34
C SER A 9 -5.38 29.52 -7.81
N GLY A 10 -4.91 30.68 -8.25
CA GLY A 10 -4.48 30.90 -9.64
C GLY A 10 -4.83 32.29 -10.14
N ALA A 11 -4.37 32.63 -11.35
CA ALA A 11 -4.54 33.96 -11.95
C ALA A 11 -6.02 34.37 -12.12
N SER A 12 -6.26 35.65 -12.43
CA SER A 12 -7.60 36.11 -12.80
C SER A 12 -8.11 35.32 -14.02
N SER A 13 -9.42 35.09 -14.08
CA SER A 13 -10.10 34.50 -15.24
C SER A 13 -9.75 33.05 -15.62
N VAL A 14 -8.95 32.31 -14.84
CA VAL A 14 -8.63 30.88 -15.11
C VAL A 14 -9.74 29.87 -14.78
N GLY A 15 -10.96 30.33 -14.50
CA GLY A 15 -12.11 29.46 -14.21
C GLY A 15 -12.21 28.90 -12.78
N LYS A 16 -11.60 29.55 -11.78
CA LYS A 16 -11.62 29.10 -10.36
C LYS A 16 -13.05 28.90 -9.81
N SER A 17 -13.90 29.91 -9.95
CA SER A 17 -15.27 29.87 -9.44
C SER A 17 -16.11 28.80 -10.15
N THR A 18 -15.93 28.62 -11.46
CA THR A 18 -16.55 27.55 -12.26
C THR A 18 -16.13 26.16 -11.76
N LEU A 19 -14.83 25.97 -11.45
CA LEU A 19 -14.33 24.71 -10.90
C LEU A 19 -14.90 24.42 -9.51
N VAL A 20 -14.99 25.43 -8.64
CA VAL A 20 -15.61 25.27 -7.31
C VAL A 20 -17.09 24.87 -7.43
N GLU A 21 -17.85 25.52 -8.31
CA GLU A 21 -19.26 25.20 -8.55
C GLU A 21 -19.46 23.78 -9.05
N GLU A 22 -18.63 23.34 -10.01
CA GLU A 22 -18.72 22.00 -10.56
C GLU A 22 -18.32 20.92 -9.54
N CYS A 23 -17.28 21.17 -8.74
CA CYS A 23 -16.93 20.31 -7.60
C CYS A 23 -18.10 20.19 -6.62
N LEU A 24 -18.73 21.29 -6.21
CA LEU A 24 -19.89 21.28 -5.30
C LEU A 24 -21.07 20.51 -5.89
N ARG A 25 -21.34 20.68 -7.19
CA ARG A 25 -22.38 19.95 -7.91
C ARG A 25 -22.11 18.44 -7.89
N LYS A 26 -20.89 18.03 -8.23
CA LYS A 26 -20.49 16.62 -8.25
C LYS A 26 -20.48 16.01 -6.85
N PHE A 27 -19.95 16.70 -5.85
CA PHE A 27 -19.87 16.19 -4.47
C PHE A 27 -21.24 15.98 -3.83
N ARG A 28 -22.26 16.75 -4.22
CA ARG A 28 -23.66 16.52 -3.80
C ARG A 28 -24.28 15.25 -4.41
N GLN A 29 -23.79 14.84 -5.58
CA GLN A 29 -24.27 13.65 -6.30
C GLN A 29 -23.44 12.40 -5.95
N ASP A 30 -22.22 12.58 -5.46
CA ASP A 30 -21.31 11.50 -5.11
C ASP A 30 -21.76 10.73 -3.84
N LYS A 31 -21.78 9.40 -3.92
CA LYS A 31 -22.26 8.53 -2.83
C LYS A 31 -21.43 8.65 -1.55
N LYS A 32 -20.15 9.04 -1.63
CA LYS A 32 -19.22 9.16 -0.49
C LYS A 32 -19.14 10.59 0.04
N LEU A 33 -19.17 11.59 -0.83
CA LEU A 33 -18.96 13.00 -0.48
C LEU A 33 -20.25 13.75 -0.16
N LYS A 34 -21.43 13.25 -0.56
CA LYS A 34 -22.73 13.89 -0.30
C LYS A 34 -22.96 14.15 1.19
N ASN A 35 -22.56 13.23 2.06
CA ASN A 35 -22.74 13.34 3.51
C ASN A 35 -21.76 14.33 4.17
N LYS A 36 -20.73 14.82 3.46
CA LYS A 36 -19.76 15.79 4.01
C LYS A 36 -20.25 17.24 3.95
N GLN A 37 -21.30 17.55 3.19
CA GLN A 37 -21.91 18.90 3.12
C GLN A 37 -20.89 20.05 2.95
N PHE A 38 -20.16 20.05 1.82
CA PHE A 38 -19.22 21.14 1.53
C PHE A 38 -19.94 22.48 1.33
N LYS A 39 -19.46 23.52 2.01
CA LYS A 39 -19.86 24.91 1.81
C LYS A 39 -18.93 25.64 0.85
N ARG A 40 -19.43 26.70 0.24
CA ARG A 40 -18.62 27.60 -0.59
C ARG A 40 -18.20 28.81 0.22
N ILE A 41 -16.91 29.09 0.25
CA ILE A 41 -16.39 30.40 0.63
C ILE A 41 -16.21 31.19 -0.66
N GLN A 42 -16.97 32.28 -0.79
CA GLN A 42 -16.95 33.13 -1.98
C GLN A 42 -15.81 34.16 -1.91
N GLU A 43 -15.41 34.66 -3.07
CA GLU A 43 -14.42 35.72 -3.22
C GLU A 43 -14.70 36.94 -2.34
N VAL A 44 -13.71 37.29 -1.51
CA VAL A 44 -13.80 38.34 -0.51
C VAL A 44 -13.47 39.74 -1.06
N ALA A 45 -12.66 39.81 -2.12
CA ALA A 45 -12.16 41.06 -2.68
C ALA A 45 -13.27 42.02 -3.13
N ARG A 46 -14.34 41.53 -3.75
CA ARG A 46 -15.48 42.36 -4.19
C ARG A 46 -16.19 43.03 -3.01
N THR A 47 -16.40 42.27 -1.93
CA THR A 47 -17.03 42.77 -0.71
C THR A 47 -16.19 43.88 -0.06
N VAL A 48 -14.88 43.66 0.04
CA VAL A 48 -13.94 44.65 0.61
C VAL A 48 -13.87 45.90 -0.26
N LEU A 49 -13.73 45.77 -1.58
CA LEU A 49 -13.68 46.93 -2.49
C LEU A 49 -14.96 47.75 -2.45
N ASN A 50 -16.13 47.11 -2.44
CA ASN A 50 -17.42 47.79 -2.30
C ASN A 50 -17.52 48.52 -0.95
N ARG A 51 -17.09 47.90 0.16
CA ARG A 51 -17.04 48.52 1.49
C ARG A 51 -16.15 49.77 1.51
N LEU A 52 -15.00 49.70 0.84
CA LEU A 52 -14.04 50.81 0.74
C LEU A 52 -14.43 51.85 -0.34
N LYS A 53 -15.52 51.63 -1.08
CA LYS A 53 -15.94 52.45 -2.23
C LYS A 53 -14.85 52.59 -3.31
N LEU A 54 -14.04 51.54 -3.47
CA LEU A 54 -12.97 51.46 -4.46
C LEU A 54 -13.41 50.60 -5.66
N THR A 55 -12.80 50.86 -6.80
CA THR A 55 -13.02 50.09 -8.05
C THR A 55 -11.68 49.67 -8.63
N GLY A 56 -11.68 48.79 -9.63
CA GLY A 56 -10.47 48.41 -10.36
C GLY A 56 -9.70 49.61 -10.93
N LYS A 57 -10.41 50.69 -11.31
CA LYS A 57 -9.78 51.94 -11.78
C LYS A 57 -8.94 52.63 -10.71
N HIS A 58 -9.43 52.69 -9.46
CA HIS A 58 -8.67 53.26 -8.36
C HIS A 58 -7.40 52.46 -8.05
N LEU A 59 -7.47 51.12 -8.16
CA LEU A 59 -6.29 50.27 -8.01
C LEU A 59 -5.27 50.50 -9.14
N GLN A 60 -5.74 50.68 -10.38
CA GLN A 60 -4.89 51.06 -11.51
C GLN A 60 -4.24 52.42 -11.31
N GLU A 61 -4.96 53.40 -10.75
CA GLU A 61 -4.41 54.72 -10.40
C GLU A 61 -3.29 54.61 -9.36
N TYR A 62 -3.45 53.77 -8.32
CA TYR A 62 -2.40 53.54 -7.33
C TYR A 62 -1.16 52.90 -7.95
N VAL A 63 -1.33 51.95 -8.87
CA VAL A 63 -0.22 51.34 -9.62
C VAL A 63 0.47 52.39 -10.51
N ALA A 64 -0.30 53.20 -11.25
CA ALA A 64 0.23 54.24 -12.12
C ALA A 64 0.97 55.35 -11.35
N GLN A 65 0.53 55.66 -10.13
CA GLN A 65 1.17 56.62 -9.22
C GLN A 65 2.31 56.01 -8.40
N ASN A 66 2.60 54.71 -8.56
CA ASN A 66 3.55 53.95 -7.75
C ASN A 66 3.26 54.04 -6.23
N ASP A 67 1.98 54.17 -5.85
CA ASP A 67 1.52 54.29 -4.45
C ASP A 67 1.33 52.90 -3.81
N ILE A 68 2.47 52.28 -3.50
CA ILE A 68 2.52 50.94 -2.90
C ILE A 68 1.80 50.86 -1.55
N GLU A 69 1.79 51.94 -0.76
CA GLU A 69 1.20 51.95 0.57
C GLU A 69 -0.32 51.87 0.51
N LYS A 70 -0.98 52.67 -0.34
CA LYS A 70 -2.42 52.56 -0.53
C LYS A 70 -2.81 51.22 -1.13
N PHE A 71 -2.06 50.73 -2.11
CA PHE A 71 -2.35 49.42 -2.70
C PHE A 71 -2.21 48.28 -1.68
N SER A 72 -1.13 48.29 -0.89
CA SER A 72 -0.88 47.28 0.15
C SER A 72 -1.98 47.27 1.22
N ARG A 73 -2.46 48.44 1.66
CA ARG A 73 -3.56 48.54 2.63
C ARG A 73 -4.84 47.85 2.15
N VAL A 74 -5.18 48.00 0.87
CA VAL A 74 -6.35 47.31 0.30
C VAL A 74 -6.15 45.79 0.31
N GLN A 75 -4.94 45.32 0.00
CA GLN A 75 -4.62 43.89 0.02
C GLN A 75 -4.63 43.31 1.44
N GLU A 76 -4.14 44.05 2.43
CA GLU A 76 -4.21 43.67 3.85
C GLU A 76 -5.65 43.54 4.36
N GLU A 77 -6.56 44.44 3.95
CA GLU A 77 -8.00 44.35 4.24
C GLU A 77 -8.63 43.09 3.63
N ILE A 78 -8.22 42.72 2.41
CA ILE A 78 -8.66 41.47 1.75
C ILE A 78 -8.17 40.25 2.52
N ILE A 79 -6.91 40.25 2.98
CA ILE A 79 -6.35 39.18 3.81
C ILE A 79 -7.14 39.05 5.12
N HIS A 80 -7.41 40.16 5.80
CA HIS A 80 -8.15 40.17 7.05
C HIS A 80 -9.56 39.58 6.90
N GLU A 81 -10.28 40.00 5.87
CA GLU A 81 -11.63 39.49 5.61
C GLU A 81 -11.60 38.01 5.18
N GLN A 82 -10.58 37.55 4.44
CA GLN A 82 -10.41 36.13 4.10
C GLN A 82 -10.18 35.26 5.35
N ILE A 83 -9.39 35.74 6.30
CA ILE A 83 -9.14 35.08 7.59
C ILE A 83 -10.44 34.89 8.37
N LEU A 84 -11.29 35.92 8.41
CA LEU A 84 -12.59 35.85 9.08
C LEU A 84 -13.48 34.77 8.46
N ARG A 85 -13.51 34.68 7.12
CA ARG A 85 -14.27 33.63 6.42
C ARG A 85 -13.76 32.22 6.70
N PHE A 86 -12.45 32.05 6.79
CA PHE A 86 -11.86 30.76 7.17
C PHE A 86 -12.15 30.40 8.62
N ASP A 87 -12.21 31.37 9.54
CA ASP A 87 -12.55 31.12 10.94
C ASP A 87 -14.05 30.83 11.14
N GLU A 88 -14.94 31.52 10.41
CA GLU A 88 -16.39 31.26 10.40
C GLU A 88 -16.72 29.81 10.00
N GLU A 89 -15.94 29.24 9.08
CA GLU A 89 -16.19 27.92 8.51
C GLU A 89 -15.17 26.85 8.96
N LYS A 90 -14.35 27.12 9.98
CA LYS A 90 -13.27 26.23 10.42
C LYS A 90 -13.75 24.83 10.78
N ASP A 91 -14.94 24.71 11.34
CA ASP A 91 -15.55 23.45 11.79
C ASP A 91 -16.35 22.73 10.68
N ASN A 92 -16.47 23.35 9.49
CA ASN A 92 -17.21 22.81 8.36
C ASN A 92 -16.28 22.40 7.21
N ASN A 93 -16.75 21.48 6.36
CA ASN A 93 -16.07 21.20 5.09
C ASN A 93 -16.32 22.36 4.13
N TYR A 94 -15.29 22.92 3.48
CA TYR A 94 -15.48 24.02 2.54
C TYR A 94 -14.61 23.92 1.28
N LEU A 95 -15.07 24.57 0.21
CA LEU A 95 -14.30 24.93 -0.97
C LEU A 95 -14.20 26.45 -1.04
N SER A 96 -12.98 26.96 -1.09
CA SER A 96 -12.67 28.37 -1.31
C SER A 96 -12.11 28.57 -2.71
N ASP A 97 -12.58 29.60 -3.43
CA ASP A 97 -12.02 29.96 -4.74
C ASP A 97 -10.82 30.91 -4.67
N ARG A 98 -10.38 31.27 -3.46
CA ARG A 98 -9.13 32.00 -3.16
C ARG A 98 -8.52 31.63 -1.81
N ALA A 99 -7.22 31.88 -1.66
CA ALA A 99 -6.47 31.60 -0.44
C ALA A 99 -6.04 32.83 0.36
N GLY A 100 -6.15 34.04 -0.22
CA GLY A 100 -5.56 35.26 0.32
C GLY A 100 -4.08 35.46 -0.06
N PHE A 101 -3.40 34.43 -0.55
CA PHE A 101 -2.05 34.54 -1.15
C PHE A 101 -2.02 35.41 -2.42
N ASP A 102 -3.18 35.59 -3.05
CA ASP A 102 -3.36 36.48 -4.20
C ASP A 102 -2.86 37.90 -3.92
N ALA A 103 -3.03 38.37 -2.68
CA ALA A 103 -2.61 39.70 -2.22
C ALA A 103 -1.10 39.93 -2.39
N LEU A 104 -0.28 38.96 -1.96
CA LEU A 104 1.17 39.05 -2.08
C LEU A 104 1.62 38.96 -3.55
N ALA A 105 0.99 38.09 -4.32
CA ALA A 105 1.27 37.96 -5.74
C ALA A 105 0.99 39.26 -6.50
N TYR A 106 -0.12 39.96 -6.20
CA TYR A 106 -0.44 41.24 -6.83
C TYR A 106 0.53 42.37 -6.45
N ILE A 107 0.88 42.52 -5.17
CA ILE A 107 1.85 43.56 -4.75
C ILE A 107 3.21 43.31 -5.43
N HIS A 108 3.65 42.06 -5.47
CA HIS A 108 4.91 41.69 -6.12
C HIS A 108 4.84 41.98 -7.63
N GLN A 109 3.76 41.57 -8.30
CA GLN A 109 3.62 41.76 -9.75
C GLN A 109 3.62 43.25 -10.15
N TYR A 110 2.89 44.11 -9.43
CA TYR A 110 2.73 45.51 -9.84
C TYR A 110 3.87 46.43 -9.40
N PHE A 111 4.51 46.15 -8.26
CA PHE A 111 5.50 47.07 -7.67
C PHE A 111 6.90 46.48 -7.57
N ASN A 112 7.09 45.18 -7.86
CA ASN A 112 8.35 44.45 -7.74
C ASN A 112 9.09 44.70 -6.41
N ASN A 113 8.34 44.85 -5.32
CA ASN A 113 8.88 45.26 -4.01
C ASN A 113 8.89 44.07 -3.04
N GLU A 114 10.01 43.35 -3.02
CA GLU A 114 10.17 42.17 -2.16
C GLU A 114 10.19 42.55 -0.66
N GLN A 115 10.65 43.74 -0.30
CA GLN A 115 10.72 44.17 1.11
C GLN A 115 9.30 44.30 1.70
N LYS A 116 8.39 44.97 0.99
CA LYS A 116 7.00 45.16 1.44
C LYS A 116 6.25 43.83 1.50
N THR A 117 6.36 43.00 0.47
CA THR A 117 5.70 41.69 0.44
C THR A 117 6.24 40.74 1.51
N ASN A 118 7.55 40.76 1.80
CA ASN A 118 8.13 40.03 2.92
C ASN A 118 7.65 40.54 4.28
N SER A 119 7.47 41.86 4.43
CA SER A 119 6.91 42.45 5.65
C SER A 119 5.49 41.95 5.90
N ILE A 120 4.63 41.95 4.88
CA ILE A 120 3.25 41.44 4.95
C ILE A 120 3.25 39.94 5.24
N CYS A 121 4.09 39.15 4.57
CA CYS A 121 4.21 37.71 4.79
C CYS A 121 4.60 37.36 6.24
N ARG A 122 5.39 38.22 6.90
CA ARG A 122 5.81 38.08 8.31
C ARG A 122 4.80 38.66 9.32
N SER A 123 3.77 39.36 8.85
CA SER A 123 2.75 39.93 9.73
C SER A 123 1.99 38.85 10.50
N LYS A 124 1.52 39.17 11.71
CA LYS A 124 0.74 38.24 12.54
C LYS A 124 -0.53 37.76 11.82
N GLN A 125 -1.17 38.64 11.05
CA GLN A 125 -2.36 38.29 10.26
C GLN A 125 -2.03 37.26 9.18
N PHE A 126 -0.98 37.49 8.38
CA PHE A 126 -0.64 36.56 7.32
C PHE A 126 -0.13 35.20 7.84
N GLN A 127 0.57 35.19 8.98
CA GLN A 127 0.95 33.94 9.65
C GLN A 127 -0.28 33.15 10.13
N LEU A 128 -1.35 33.82 10.55
CA LEU A 128 -2.61 33.17 10.89
C LEU A 128 -3.28 32.55 9.65
N LEU A 129 -3.26 33.28 8.51
CA LEU A 129 -3.74 32.75 7.23
C LEU A 129 -2.94 31.50 6.79
N ILE A 130 -1.61 31.52 6.94
CA ILE A 130 -0.75 30.36 6.65
C ILE A 130 -1.20 29.16 7.49
N ASN A 131 -1.38 29.34 8.80
CA ASN A 131 -1.81 28.28 9.70
C ASN A 131 -3.20 27.72 9.33
N GLN A 132 -4.13 28.57 8.92
CA GLN A 132 -5.44 28.13 8.43
C GLN A 132 -5.33 27.31 7.13
N CYS A 133 -4.38 27.66 6.25
CA CYS A 133 -4.14 26.92 5.01
C CYS A 133 -3.35 25.60 5.20
N GLN A 134 -2.57 25.45 6.28
CA GLN A 134 -1.72 24.26 6.52
C GLN A 134 -2.50 22.95 6.57
N ASN A 135 -3.75 23.00 7.03
CA ASN A 135 -4.62 21.82 7.16
C ASN A 135 -5.54 21.61 5.94
N GLY A 136 -5.41 22.44 4.90
CA GLY A 136 -6.22 22.39 3.69
C GLY A 136 -5.48 21.81 2.48
N LEU A 137 -6.25 21.36 1.48
CA LEU A 137 -5.75 20.94 0.17
C LEU A 137 -5.74 22.14 -0.78
N ILE A 138 -4.56 22.58 -1.20
CA ILE A 138 -4.40 23.76 -2.07
C ILE A 138 -4.20 23.32 -3.53
N PHE A 139 -4.98 23.86 -4.46
CA PHE A 139 -4.88 23.61 -5.90
C PHE A 139 -4.66 24.92 -6.66
N ILE A 140 -3.58 25.02 -7.44
CA ILE A 140 -3.27 26.15 -8.31
C ILE A 140 -3.65 25.80 -9.75
N ILE A 141 -4.53 26.59 -10.36
CA ILE A 141 -4.89 26.44 -11.77
C ILE A 141 -3.83 27.11 -12.65
N GLN A 142 -3.24 26.34 -13.57
CA GLN A 142 -2.32 26.86 -14.58
C GLN A 142 -3.14 27.65 -15.64
N PRO A 143 -2.73 28.89 -15.99
CA PRO A 143 -3.34 29.64 -17.09
C PRO A 143 -3.27 28.86 -18.41
N GLN A 144 -4.32 28.97 -19.21
CA GLN A 144 -4.43 28.32 -20.51
C GLN A 144 -4.82 29.37 -21.55
N GLU A 145 -4.18 29.32 -22.72
CA GLU A 145 -4.32 30.34 -23.76
C GLU A 145 -5.75 30.44 -24.30
N ASP A 146 -6.47 29.30 -24.33
CA ASP A 146 -7.83 29.15 -24.85
C ASP A 146 -8.96 29.67 -23.93
N LEU A 147 -8.67 30.06 -22.68
CA LEU A 147 -9.66 30.43 -21.65
C LEU A 147 -9.75 31.94 -21.36
N GLN A 148 -9.42 32.81 -22.32
CA GLN A 148 -9.53 34.27 -22.13
C GLN A 148 -10.99 34.68 -21.88
N ALA A 149 -11.29 35.21 -20.68
CA ALA A 149 -12.62 35.66 -20.31
C ALA A 149 -12.87 37.15 -20.61
N GLN A 150 -14.14 37.45 -20.85
CA GLN A 150 -14.73 38.75 -21.20
C GLN A 150 -14.63 39.81 -20.08
N ASN A 151 -14.65 41.06 -20.51
CA ASN A 151 -14.43 42.30 -19.75
C ASN A 151 -15.54 42.54 -18.69
N ASP A 152 -15.22 42.48 -17.39
CA ASP A 152 -16.18 42.70 -16.28
C ASP A 152 -16.06 44.06 -15.58
N ASN A 153 -15.21 44.97 -16.09
CA ASN A 153 -14.96 46.34 -15.58
C ASN A 153 -14.53 46.47 -14.11
N MET A 154 -14.35 45.36 -13.40
CA MET A 154 -14.00 45.33 -11.97
C MET A 154 -12.52 44.98 -11.73
N ARG A 155 -11.86 44.35 -12.70
CA ARG A 155 -10.48 43.84 -12.59
C ARG A 155 -9.59 44.34 -13.72
N ILE A 156 -8.28 44.38 -13.47
CA ILE A 156 -7.26 44.57 -14.49
C ILE A 156 -7.23 43.29 -15.35
N VAL A 157 -7.49 43.41 -16.65
CA VAL A 157 -7.46 42.28 -17.59
C VAL A 157 -6.00 41.98 -17.90
N ALA A 158 -5.51 40.84 -17.42
CA ALA A 158 -4.12 40.44 -17.56
C ALA A 158 -3.90 39.62 -18.84
N SER A 159 -2.83 39.91 -19.57
CA SER A 159 -2.38 39.11 -20.73
C SER A 159 -2.03 37.67 -20.31
N TYR A 160 -2.00 36.73 -21.26
CA TYR A 160 -1.61 35.34 -20.96
C TYR A 160 -0.24 35.24 -20.26
N ASN A 161 0.74 36.03 -20.74
CA ASN A 161 2.08 36.11 -20.15
C ASN A 161 2.02 36.65 -18.71
N GLU A 162 1.24 37.70 -18.46
CA GLU A 162 1.04 38.25 -17.11
C GLU A 162 0.37 37.23 -16.18
N GLN A 163 -0.53 36.38 -16.68
CA GLN A 163 -1.15 35.32 -15.89
C GLN A 163 -0.15 34.22 -15.51
N ILE A 164 0.77 33.87 -16.42
CA ILE A 164 1.85 32.92 -16.16
C ILE A 164 2.81 33.49 -15.11
N GLU A 165 3.27 34.73 -15.28
CA GLU A 165 4.13 35.42 -14.31
C GLU A 165 3.48 35.49 -12.93
N TYR A 166 2.21 35.87 -12.87
CA TYR A 166 1.43 35.86 -11.62
C TYR A 166 1.39 34.48 -10.97
N THR A 167 1.16 33.43 -11.77
CA THR A 167 1.07 32.06 -11.25
C THR A 167 2.41 31.58 -10.69
N GLU A 168 3.53 31.95 -11.31
CA GLU A 168 4.87 31.68 -10.77
C GLU A 168 5.16 32.45 -9.48
N LEU A 169 4.73 33.72 -9.38
CA LEU A 169 4.79 34.49 -8.13
C LEU A 169 3.95 33.85 -7.02
N LEU A 170 2.76 33.36 -7.36
CA LEU A 170 1.90 32.67 -6.41
C LEU A 170 2.56 31.38 -5.89
N LYS A 171 3.13 30.57 -6.80
CA LYS A 171 3.91 29.37 -6.48
C LYS A 171 5.12 29.71 -5.60
N TYR A 172 5.81 30.82 -5.86
CA TYR A 172 6.93 31.31 -5.05
C TYR A 172 6.49 31.58 -3.61
N TRP A 173 5.37 32.28 -3.40
CA TRP A 173 4.88 32.60 -2.06
C TRP A 173 4.40 31.37 -1.29
N TYR A 174 3.72 30.43 -1.94
CA TYR A 174 3.36 29.16 -1.31
C TYR A 174 4.60 28.36 -0.89
N LYS A 175 5.62 28.27 -1.74
CA LYS A 175 6.92 27.65 -1.41
C LYS A 175 7.57 28.34 -0.21
N LYS A 176 7.59 29.67 -0.19
CA LYS A 176 8.17 30.47 0.91
C LYS A 176 7.43 30.30 2.23
N ALA A 177 6.12 30.08 2.18
CA ALA A 177 5.26 29.78 3.34
C ALA A 177 5.29 28.30 3.78
N ASN A 178 6.06 27.45 3.08
CA ASN A 178 6.11 26.00 3.30
C ASN A 178 4.72 25.33 3.23
N LEU A 179 3.86 25.80 2.33
CA LEU A 179 2.52 25.27 2.10
C LEU A 179 2.51 24.42 0.81
N PRO A 180 2.11 23.13 0.89
CA PRO A 180 2.03 22.27 -0.29
C PRO A 180 0.83 22.66 -1.16
N TYR A 181 0.99 22.52 -2.48
CA TYR A 181 -0.09 22.75 -3.44
C TYR A 181 0.00 21.77 -4.61
N PHE A 182 -1.12 21.56 -5.28
CA PHE A 182 -1.23 20.79 -6.52
C PHE A 182 -1.44 21.72 -7.71
N VAL A 183 -0.88 21.41 -8.87
CA VAL A 183 -1.10 22.22 -10.08
C VAL A 183 -2.10 21.53 -10.99
N LEU A 184 -3.15 22.24 -11.39
CA LEU A 184 -4.16 21.78 -12.34
C LEU A 184 -3.80 22.28 -13.74
N THR A 185 -3.38 21.37 -14.62
CA THR A 185 -2.90 21.68 -15.98
C THR A 185 -3.88 21.27 -17.09
N ASP A 186 -4.81 20.34 -16.83
CA ASP A 186 -5.77 19.87 -17.84
C ASP A 186 -6.69 21.01 -18.33
N LEU A 187 -7.07 21.02 -19.61
CA LEU A 187 -8.08 21.94 -20.16
C LEU A 187 -9.51 21.53 -19.80
N ASP A 188 -9.74 20.23 -19.62
CA ASP A 188 -11.05 19.65 -19.37
C ASP A 188 -11.48 19.83 -17.90
N LEU A 189 -12.61 20.50 -17.70
CA LEU A 189 -13.20 20.75 -16.38
C LEU A 189 -13.49 19.45 -15.62
N THR A 190 -13.98 18.41 -16.31
CA THR A 190 -14.30 17.10 -15.73
C THR A 190 -13.04 16.45 -15.17
N LYS A 191 -11.93 16.49 -15.91
CA LYS A 191 -10.63 15.95 -15.47
C LYS A 191 -10.09 16.69 -14.26
N ARG A 192 -10.23 18.02 -14.21
CA ARG A 192 -9.85 18.83 -13.03
C ARG A 192 -10.66 18.43 -11.80
N VAL A 193 -11.96 18.23 -11.95
CA VAL A 193 -12.84 17.81 -10.85
C VAL A 193 -12.50 16.40 -10.37
N GLU A 194 -12.26 15.46 -11.29
CA GLU A 194 -11.79 14.11 -10.95
C GLU A 194 -10.43 14.12 -10.26
N PHE A 195 -9.53 15.02 -10.66
CA PHE A 195 -8.24 15.19 -10.01
C PHE A 195 -8.42 15.63 -8.56
N ILE A 196 -9.23 16.67 -8.30
CA ILE A 196 -9.54 17.12 -6.94
C ILE A 196 -10.21 16.00 -6.14
N GLU A 197 -11.17 15.30 -6.73
CA GLU A 197 -11.88 14.17 -6.11
C GLU A 197 -10.94 13.03 -5.71
N LYS A 198 -9.98 12.66 -6.57
CA LYS A 198 -8.95 11.64 -6.26
C LYS A 198 -8.08 12.04 -5.06
N HIS A 199 -7.78 13.33 -4.91
CA HIS A 199 -6.99 13.85 -3.79
C HIS A 199 -7.83 13.91 -2.49
N ILE A 200 -9.12 14.24 -2.58
CA ILE A 200 -10.05 14.15 -1.43
C ILE A 200 -10.24 12.70 -0.98
N ASN A 201 -10.27 11.76 -1.93
CA ASN A 201 -10.49 10.33 -1.70
C ASN A 201 -9.20 9.55 -1.36
N GLY A 202 -8.04 10.20 -1.27
CA GLY A 202 -6.84 9.66 -0.60
C GLY A 202 -5.94 8.74 -1.43
N TYR A 203 -5.68 9.04 -2.71
CA TYR A 203 -4.76 8.22 -3.53
C TYR A 203 -3.33 8.74 -3.69
N PHE A 204 -3.01 10.01 -3.40
CA PHE A 204 -1.67 10.56 -3.64
C PHE A 204 -1.23 11.59 -2.58
N HIS A 205 0.01 11.44 -2.10
CA HIS A 205 0.74 12.39 -1.28
C HIS A 205 2.00 12.83 -2.04
N TRP A 206 2.23 14.14 -2.14
CA TRP A 206 3.37 14.72 -2.83
C TRP A 206 4.52 15.01 -1.86
N LEU A 207 5.76 14.82 -2.33
CA LEU A 207 6.99 15.16 -1.61
C LEU A 207 7.67 16.39 -2.21
N SER A 208 8.08 17.34 -1.35
CA SER A 208 8.84 18.54 -1.75
C SER A 208 10.18 18.19 -2.41
N PRO A 209 10.61 18.88 -3.49
CA PRO A 209 11.93 18.73 -4.11
C PRO A 209 13.10 19.08 -3.18
N ALA A 210 12.85 19.88 -2.14
CA ALA A 210 13.78 20.15 -1.07
C ALA A 210 13.26 19.43 0.18
N MET A 211 13.82 18.27 0.51
CA MET A 211 13.45 17.50 1.69
C MET A 211 14.11 18.09 2.95
N PRO A 212 13.35 18.60 3.93
CA PRO A 212 13.82 18.57 5.30
C PRO A 212 13.55 17.17 5.85
N ILE A 213 14.62 16.49 6.25
CA ILE A 213 14.50 15.29 7.08
C ILE A 213 13.93 15.76 8.43
N PRO A 214 12.79 15.20 8.90
CA PRO A 214 12.17 13.91 8.52
C PRO A 214 10.96 13.99 7.56
N LEU A 215 10.69 12.89 6.84
CA LEU A 215 9.66 12.80 5.79
C LEU A 215 8.22 12.91 6.33
N CYS A 216 7.57 14.08 6.29
CA CYS A 216 6.21 14.29 6.78
C CYS A 216 5.11 13.93 5.77
N LEU A 217 4.27 12.94 6.09
CA LEU A 217 3.14 12.47 5.29
C LEU A 217 1.81 12.71 6.05
N PRO A 218 0.98 13.70 5.65
CA PRO A 218 -0.37 13.86 6.19
C PRO A 218 -1.31 12.82 5.56
N PHE A 219 -2.03 12.02 6.34
CA PHE A 219 -2.85 10.89 5.88
C PHE A 219 -4.13 10.70 6.71
N HIS A 220 -5.30 10.74 6.07
CA HIS A 220 -6.59 10.50 6.73
C HIS A 220 -7.42 9.45 5.98
N LEU A 221 -7.54 8.25 6.54
CA LEU A 221 -8.47 7.21 6.09
C LEU A 221 -9.13 6.55 7.31
N ASN A 222 -10.47 6.45 7.28
CA ASN A 222 -11.25 5.76 8.33
C ASN A 222 -11.24 4.24 8.10
N LYS A 223 -10.96 3.45 9.14
CA LYS A 223 -10.87 1.97 9.11
C LYS A 223 -12.19 1.22 8.78
N HIS A 224 -13.34 1.88 8.72
CA HIS A 224 -14.66 1.23 8.72
C HIS A 224 -15.40 1.14 7.36
N GLN A 225 -14.80 1.44 6.22
CA GLN A 225 -15.52 1.43 4.92
C GLN A 225 -15.54 0.08 4.18
N HIS A 226 -15.85 -1.03 4.86
CA HIS A 226 -16.20 -2.30 4.20
C HIS A 226 -17.48 -2.89 4.81
N HIS A 227 -18.64 -2.45 4.32
CA HIS A 227 -19.91 -3.16 4.54
C HIS A 227 -20.13 -4.19 3.42
N GLY A 228 -20.51 -5.39 3.85
CA GLY A 228 -20.69 -6.56 3.01
C GLY A 228 -22.02 -6.62 2.26
N HIS A 229 -22.12 -7.66 1.44
CA HIS A 229 -23.37 -8.17 0.91
C HIS A 229 -23.47 -9.68 1.18
N ASN A 230 -24.62 -10.01 1.76
CA ASN A 230 -25.36 -11.26 1.81
C ASN A 230 -25.10 -12.29 2.93
N ASN A 231 -26.18 -12.48 3.68
CA ASN A 231 -26.47 -13.48 4.71
C ASN A 231 -26.28 -14.91 4.20
N VAL A 232 -25.50 -15.73 4.94
CA VAL A 232 -25.85 -17.08 5.44
C VAL A 232 -24.99 -17.33 6.70
N ALA A 233 -25.54 -18.09 7.66
CA ALA A 233 -25.13 -18.31 9.05
C ALA A 233 -23.63 -18.45 9.39
N THR A 234 -23.29 -17.99 10.59
CA THR A 234 -21.97 -17.93 11.26
C THR A 234 -21.21 -19.26 11.34
N PRO A 235 -19.87 -19.19 11.28
CA PRO A 235 -19.07 -19.17 12.52
C PRO A 235 -18.22 -17.89 12.64
N SER A 236 -18.01 -17.45 13.88
CA SER A 236 -17.27 -16.24 14.27
C SER A 236 -15.75 -16.37 14.05
N HIS A 237 -15.22 -15.90 12.92
CA HIS A 237 -13.79 -15.59 12.73
C HIS A 237 -13.61 -14.48 11.67
N SER A 238 -13.66 -13.21 12.08
CA SER A 238 -13.32 -12.06 11.22
C SER A 238 -12.13 -11.26 11.78
N ASP A 239 -11.01 -11.94 12.03
CA ASP A 239 -9.71 -11.35 12.40
C ASP A 239 -8.92 -10.93 11.15
N GLN A 240 -9.50 -10.10 10.29
CA GLN A 240 -8.77 -9.53 9.15
C GLN A 240 -8.20 -8.17 9.54
N SER A 241 -6.96 -8.18 10.02
CA SER A 241 -6.23 -6.97 10.39
C SER A 241 -5.64 -6.29 9.14
N TYR A 242 -5.83 -4.97 9.02
CA TYR A 242 -5.32 -4.14 7.93
C TYR A 242 -4.16 -3.28 8.44
N MET A 243 -3.11 -3.15 7.62
CA MET A 243 -1.94 -2.31 7.90
C MET A 243 -1.87 -1.15 6.90
N ARG A 244 -1.29 -0.02 7.31
CA ARG A 244 -0.93 1.05 6.36
C ARG A 244 0.17 0.55 5.43
N PHE A 245 -0.03 0.76 4.14
CA PHE A 245 0.86 0.41 3.07
C PHE A 245 1.23 1.65 2.27
N ILE A 246 2.53 1.94 2.20
CA ILE A 246 3.11 3.11 1.55
C ILE A 246 3.80 2.62 0.28
N GLU A 247 3.44 3.19 -0.86
CA GLU A 247 4.06 2.92 -2.15
C GLU A 247 4.77 4.18 -2.61
N ILE A 248 6.09 4.16 -2.68
CA ILE A 248 6.87 5.25 -3.28
C ILE A 248 7.06 4.91 -4.75
N LEU A 249 6.32 5.61 -5.60
CA LEU A 249 6.29 5.38 -7.05
C LEU A 249 7.46 6.09 -7.74
N ASP A 250 7.79 7.30 -7.27
CA ASP A 250 8.99 8.04 -7.65
C ASP A 250 9.34 9.07 -6.55
N LYS A 251 10.29 9.97 -6.81
CA LYS A 251 10.76 10.98 -5.85
C LYS A 251 9.68 12.00 -5.43
N GLN A 252 8.59 12.11 -6.18
CA GLN A 252 7.52 13.09 -5.97
C GLN A 252 6.16 12.45 -5.67
N ASN A 253 5.98 11.17 -6.01
CA ASN A 253 4.71 10.47 -5.92
C ASN A 253 4.74 9.35 -4.88
N ILE A 254 3.97 9.55 -3.80
CA ILE A 254 3.70 8.54 -2.78
C ILE A 254 2.21 8.21 -2.77
N LYS A 255 1.89 6.94 -2.62
CA LYS A 255 0.54 6.44 -2.41
C LYS A 255 0.47 5.75 -1.05
N ILE A 256 -0.52 6.11 -0.24
CA ILE A 256 -0.77 5.46 1.05
C ILE A 256 -2.14 4.79 0.99
N SER A 257 -2.22 3.53 1.41
CA SER A 257 -3.44 2.74 1.41
C SER A 257 -3.51 1.84 2.64
N TYR A 258 -4.69 1.32 2.95
CA TYR A 258 -4.81 0.20 3.88
C TYR A 258 -4.90 -1.10 3.07
N LYS A 259 -4.00 -2.04 3.36
CA LYS A 259 -4.02 -3.37 2.75
C LYS A 259 -4.12 -4.42 3.84
N LYS A 260 -4.77 -5.54 3.50
CA LYS A 260 -4.66 -6.75 4.31
C LYS A 260 -3.18 -7.10 4.40
N TYR A 261 -2.69 -7.34 5.61
CA TYR A 261 -1.31 -7.76 5.82
C TYR A 261 -1.27 -9.25 6.13
N ASP A 262 -0.20 -9.91 5.70
CA ASP A 262 0.02 -11.31 6.01
C ASP A 262 0.56 -11.42 7.45
N LYS A 263 -0.16 -12.17 8.29
CA LYS A 263 0.18 -12.33 9.72
C LYS A 263 1.62 -12.79 9.86
N ASN A 264 2.37 -12.22 10.81
CA ASN A 264 3.73 -12.62 11.10
C ASN A 264 4.02 -12.50 12.59
N ARG A 265 5.05 -13.23 13.05
CA ARG A 265 5.38 -13.37 14.48
C ARG A 265 5.55 -12.04 15.20
N LEU A 266 6.14 -11.06 14.54
CA LEU A 266 6.51 -9.81 15.17
C LEU A 266 5.30 -8.88 15.28
N VAL A 267 4.51 -8.74 14.21
CA VAL A 267 3.28 -7.94 14.24
C VAL A 267 2.25 -8.58 15.19
N GLU A 268 2.07 -9.90 15.17
CA GLU A 268 1.13 -10.58 16.08
C GLU A 268 1.52 -10.41 17.57
N LYS A 269 2.81 -10.30 17.88
CA LYS A 269 3.29 -10.10 19.26
C LYS A 269 3.13 -8.66 19.75
N TYR A 270 3.44 -7.67 18.90
CA TYR A 270 3.54 -6.26 19.32
C TYR A 270 2.39 -5.37 18.85
N ASP A 271 1.62 -5.75 17.83
CA ASP A 271 0.43 -5.02 17.33
C ASP A 271 -0.54 -5.94 16.55
N PRO A 272 -1.12 -6.98 17.19
CA PRO A 272 -1.88 -8.03 16.50
C PRO A 272 -3.08 -7.52 15.67
N SER A 273 -3.72 -6.45 16.16
CA SER A 273 -4.85 -5.82 15.46
C SER A 273 -4.43 -4.75 14.46
N CYS A 274 -3.14 -4.35 14.44
CA CYS A 274 -2.64 -3.16 13.75
C CYS A 274 -3.43 -1.88 14.07
N LEU A 275 -4.21 -1.87 15.16
CA LEU A 275 -5.06 -0.75 15.57
C LEU A 275 -4.22 0.41 16.07
N ASN A 276 -3.08 0.11 16.68
CA ASN A 276 -2.16 1.08 17.24
C ASN A 276 -1.28 1.74 16.17
N ASN A 277 -1.36 1.29 14.91
CA ASN A 277 -0.53 1.72 13.79
C ASN A 277 0.97 1.66 14.13
N LYS A 278 1.39 0.65 14.90
CA LYS A 278 2.80 0.48 15.28
C LYS A 278 3.65 0.03 14.10
N PHE A 279 3.07 -0.73 13.19
CA PHE A 279 3.74 -1.18 11.97
C PHE A 279 3.14 -0.54 10.73
N VAL A 280 4.00 -0.24 9.76
CA VAL A 280 3.62 0.10 8.38
C VAL A 280 4.52 -0.66 7.41
N SER A 281 4.01 -1.00 6.23
CA SER A 281 4.84 -1.56 5.17
C SER A 281 5.07 -0.50 4.09
N ILE A 282 6.32 -0.42 3.63
CA ILE A 282 6.74 0.51 2.58
C ILE A 282 7.26 -0.29 1.38
N LEU A 283 6.87 0.12 0.17
CA LEU A 283 7.23 -0.46 -1.12
C LEU A 283 7.92 0.61 -1.97
N PHE A 284 9.02 0.24 -2.61
CA PHE A 284 9.80 1.11 -3.48
C PHE A 284 9.72 0.64 -4.94
N ASP A 285 9.31 1.53 -5.83
CA ASP A 285 9.30 1.26 -7.27
C ASP A 285 10.70 0.89 -7.81
N GLN A 286 10.73 0.16 -8.92
CA GLN A 286 11.97 -0.28 -9.58
C GLN A 286 12.77 0.88 -10.16
N LYS A 287 12.12 2.00 -10.48
CA LYS A 287 12.76 3.20 -11.07
C LYS A 287 13.54 4.03 -10.07
N LEU A 288 13.35 3.81 -8.77
CA LEU A 288 14.04 4.55 -7.71
C LEU A 288 15.51 4.12 -7.58
N ASP A 289 16.39 5.12 -7.47
CA ASP A 289 17.81 4.89 -7.25
C ASP A 289 18.11 4.44 -5.81
N ASN A 290 19.20 3.69 -5.65
CA ASN A 290 19.57 3.09 -4.35
C ASN A 290 19.89 4.15 -3.29
N ALA A 291 20.49 5.29 -3.67
CA ALA A 291 20.88 6.33 -2.72
C ALA A 291 19.65 7.01 -2.10
N PHE A 292 18.60 7.20 -2.89
CA PHE A 292 17.31 7.70 -2.40
C PHE A 292 16.66 6.72 -1.41
N ILE A 293 16.65 5.42 -1.74
CA ILE A 293 16.09 4.38 -0.87
C ILE A 293 16.88 4.30 0.44
N GLU A 294 18.21 4.30 0.36
CA GLU A 294 19.09 4.28 1.53
C GLU A 294 18.83 5.47 2.44
N ASN A 295 18.72 6.68 1.89
CA ASN A 295 18.40 7.87 2.68
C ASN A 295 17.05 7.73 3.39
N ILE A 296 16.02 7.23 2.71
CA ILE A 296 14.71 7.00 3.34
C ILE A 296 14.79 5.97 4.47
N LEU A 297 15.55 4.89 4.30
CA LEU A 297 15.63 3.81 5.29
C LEU A 297 16.51 4.17 6.51
N LEU A 298 17.52 5.02 6.32
CA LEU A 298 18.39 5.49 7.39
C LEU A 298 17.77 6.63 8.22
N GLN A 299 16.72 7.27 7.70
CA GLN A 299 16.02 8.37 8.35
C GLN A 299 14.65 7.93 8.84
N GLN A 300 14.11 8.66 9.82
CA GLN A 300 12.74 8.43 10.25
C GLN A 300 11.74 9.04 9.26
N ILE A 301 10.63 8.34 9.04
CA ILE A 301 9.47 8.82 8.26
C ILE A 301 8.38 9.26 9.23
N LEU A 302 7.90 10.50 9.12
CA LEU A 302 6.78 11.02 9.90
C LEU A 302 5.46 10.80 9.16
N ILE A 303 4.51 10.07 9.74
CA ILE A 303 3.16 9.92 9.18
C ILE A 303 2.17 10.47 10.21
N ASN A 304 1.43 11.54 9.87
CA ASN A 304 0.61 12.29 10.83
C ASN A 304 1.39 12.69 12.10
N ALA A 305 2.60 13.21 11.91
CA ALA A 305 3.54 13.56 12.98
C ALA A 305 4.03 12.38 13.85
N GLN A 306 3.67 11.14 13.53
CA GLN A 306 4.21 9.95 14.19
C GLN A 306 5.49 9.48 13.49
N PRO A 307 6.64 9.36 14.17
CA PRO A 307 7.87 8.86 13.57
C PRO A 307 7.84 7.34 13.39
N TYR A 308 8.35 6.88 12.25
CA TYR A 308 8.52 5.49 11.87
C TYR A 308 9.96 5.24 11.45
N ASN A 309 10.58 4.21 12.02
CA ASN A 309 11.96 3.81 11.76
C ASN A 309 12.00 2.41 11.14
N PHE A 310 13.02 2.14 10.32
CA PHE A 310 13.20 0.82 9.72
C PHE A 310 13.40 -0.26 10.79
N ILE A 311 12.62 -1.34 10.72
CA ILE A 311 12.72 -2.48 11.65
C ILE A 311 13.16 -3.78 10.98
N GLY A 312 12.82 -3.99 9.70
CA GLY A 312 13.24 -5.19 8.98
C GLY A 312 12.37 -5.54 7.77
N TYR A 313 12.64 -6.70 7.20
CA TYR A 313 11.96 -7.22 6.01
C TYR A 313 11.95 -8.75 6.03
N SER A 314 10.96 -9.37 5.39
CA SER A 314 11.04 -10.78 5.00
C SER A 314 11.78 -10.96 3.66
N ASN A 315 12.20 -12.18 3.35
CA ASN A 315 12.79 -12.49 2.03
C ASN A 315 11.82 -12.22 0.86
N SER A 316 10.51 -12.36 1.08
CA SER A 316 9.52 -12.06 0.06
C SER A 316 9.44 -10.56 -0.20
N GLN A 317 9.40 -9.77 0.87
CA GLN A 317 9.41 -8.32 0.81
C GLN A 317 10.69 -7.78 0.18
N LEU A 318 11.86 -8.33 0.54
CA LEU A 318 13.12 -7.92 -0.07
C LEU A 318 13.12 -8.10 -1.60
N ARG A 319 12.64 -9.26 -2.10
CA ARG A 319 12.47 -9.48 -3.56
C ARG A 319 11.45 -8.54 -4.18
N GLY A 320 10.41 -8.20 -3.42
CA GLY A 320 9.39 -7.24 -3.80
C GLY A 320 9.79 -5.77 -3.60
N ARG A 321 11.03 -5.47 -3.18
CA ARG A 321 11.49 -4.11 -2.82
C ARG A 321 10.61 -3.43 -1.77
N SER A 322 10.19 -4.18 -0.76
CA SER A 322 9.43 -3.67 0.38
C SER A 322 10.07 -4.04 1.72
N CYS A 323 9.66 -3.34 2.77
CA CYS A 323 10.05 -3.62 4.14
C CYS A 323 8.99 -3.13 5.14
N TYR A 324 9.25 -3.34 6.42
CA TYR A 324 8.46 -2.82 7.53
C TYR A 324 9.17 -1.66 8.23
N LEU A 325 8.38 -0.68 8.64
CA LEU A 325 8.77 0.37 9.56
C LEU A 325 7.97 0.25 10.85
N TYR A 326 8.54 0.71 11.96
CA TYR A 326 7.95 0.67 13.29
C TYR A 326 7.87 2.06 13.91
N ALA A 327 6.73 2.37 14.53
CA ALA A 327 6.49 3.61 15.28
C ALA A 327 7.09 3.53 16.69
N GLY A 328 8.41 3.73 16.74
CA GLY A 328 9.19 3.75 17.96
C GLY A 328 10.61 4.23 17.73
N THR A 329 11.37 4.40 18.80
CA THR A 329 12.78 4.82 18.71
C THR A 329 13.67 3.66 18.26
N THR A 330 14.92 3.96 17.89
CA THR A 330 15.90 2.93 17.53
C THR A 330 16.17 1.98 18.69
N GLU A 331 16.18 2.48 19.93
CA GLU A 331 16.39 1.69 21.14
C GLU A 331 15.22 0.74 21.40
N GLU A 332 13.98 1.19 21.17
CA GLU A 332 12.80 0.33 21.25
C GLU A 332 12.84 -0.78 20.19
N ILE A 333 13.26 -0.45 18.96
CA ILE A 333 13.44 -1.42 17.87
C ILE A 333 14.52 -2.45 18.23
N GLU A 334 15.65 -2.01 18.76
CA GLU A 334 16.73 -2.89 19.19
C GLU A 334 16.26 -3.83 20.31
N SER A 335 15.51 -3.30 21.28
CA SER A 335 14.87 -4.08 22.34
C SER A 335 13.91 -5.14 21.77
N ILE A 336 13.01 -4.75 20.85
CA ILE A 336 12.10 -5.68 20.16
C ILE A 336 12.86 -6.79 19.43
N ILE A 337 13.94 -6.46 18.73
CA ILE A 337 14.73 -7.47 18.02
C ILE A 337 15.38 -8.43 19.03
N ASN A 338 15.98 -7.91 20.10
CA ASN A 338 16.64 -8.69 21.14
C ASN A 338 15.66 -9.58 21.93
N ASP A 339 14.43 -9.11 22.13
CA ASP A 339 13.31 -9.87 22.71
C ASP A 339 12.82 -11.04 21.84
N ASN A 340 13.36 -11.23 20.64
CA ASN A 340 12.95 -12.32 19.76
C ASN A 340 14.10 -13.28 19.41
N GLY A 341 15.33 -12.97 19.80
CA GLY A 341 16.47 -13.88 19.64
C GLY A 341 17.81 -13.21 19.88
N ASP A 342 18.83 -14.03 20.10
CA ASP A 342 20.22 -13.59 20.20
C ASP A 342 20.84 -13.50 18.80
N PHE A 343 20.80 -12.30 18.23
CA PHE A 343 21.35 -12.02 16.90
C PHE A 343 22.80 -11.52 16.95
N TYR A 344 23.31 -11.07 18.11
CA TYR A 344 24.69 -10.55 18.23
C TYR A 344 25.77 -11.61 18.08
N LYS A 345 25.43 -12.89 18.32
CA LYS A 345 26.30 -14.03 18.00
C LYS A 345 26.58 -14.16 16.50
N ILE A 346 25.69 -13.63 15.64
CA ILE A 346 25.86 -13.69 14.19
C ILE A 346 26.67 -12.47 13.72
N LYS A 347 27.99 -12.64 13.58
CA LYS A 347 28.91 -11.54 13.21
C LYS A 347 28.73 -11.03 11.78
N ASN A 348 28.38 -11.90 10.84
CA ASN A 348 28.13 -11.49 9.46
C ASN A 348 26.81 -10.71 9.35
N LEU A 349 26.87 -9.43 8.98
CA LEU A 349 25.73 -8.52 8.95
C LEU A 349 24.62 -8.99 8.00
N SER A 350 24.97 -9.44 6.79
CA SER A 350 24.01 -9.93 5.80
C SER A 350 23.28 -11.17 6.30
N LYS A 351 24.01 -12.11 6.92
CA LYS A 351 23.43 -13.30 7.55
C LYS A 351 22.55 -12.93 8.74
N ARG A 352 22.97 -11.96 9.56
CA ARG A 352 22.21 -11.46 10.71
C ARG A 352 20.90 -10.82 10.27
N ALA A 353 20.93 -9.92 9.28
CA ALA A 353 19.73 -9.31 8.69
C ALA A 353 18.77 -10.38 8.13
N ALA A 354 19.30 -11.39 7.42
CA ALA A 354 18.50 -12.50 6.93
C ALA A 354 17.87 -13.36 8.05
N ARG A 355 18.48 -13.44 9.25
CA ARG A 355 17.90 -14.14 10.41
C ARG A 355 16.84 -13.31 11.13
N ILE A 356 17.07 -12.01 11.31
CA ILE A 356 16.04 -11.08 11.79
C ILE A 356 14.83 -11.11 10.85
N GLY A 357 15.07 -11.18 9.54
CA GLY A 357 14.03 -11.30 8.51
C GLY A 357 13.12 -12.53 8.63
N LEU A 358 13.53 -13.56 9.39
CA LEU A 358 12.68 -14.72 9.67
C LEU A 358 11.50 -14.36 10.59
N LEU A 359 11.61 -13.32 11.42
CA LEU A 359 10.54 -12.83 12.30
C LEU A 359 9.39 -12.22 11.50
N PHE A 360 9.67 -11.71 10.30
CA PHE A 360 8.72 -11.09 9.38
C PHE A 360 8.17 -12.05 8.33
N SER A 361 8.56 -13.34 8.36
CA SER A 361 7.95 -14.34 7.48
C SER A 361 6.47 -14.43 7.78
N SER A 362 5.62 -14.44 6.74
CA SER A 362 4.20 -14.65 7.00
C SER A 362 3.91 -16.09 7.39
N CYS A 363 3.13 -16.22 8.44
CA CYS A 363 2.85 -17.46 9.11
C CYS A 363 1.66 -17.31 10.04
N THR A 364 0.94 -18.41 10.20
CA THR A 364 -0.20 -18.53 11.09
C THR A 364 0.25 -19.12 12.43
N PRO A 365 -0.05 -18.47 13.58
CA PRO A 365 0.19 -19.07 14.90
C PRO A 365 -0.70 -20.30 15.10
N THR A 366 -0.15 -21.34 15.72
CA THR A 366 -0.88 -22.61 15.94
C THR A 366 -0.90 -22.97 17.42
N LEU A 367 -0.08 -23.94 17.84
CA LEU A 367 -0.03 -24.46 19.20
C LEU A 367 1.20 -23.94 19.94
N HIS A 368 1.07 -23.80 21.26
CA HIS A 368 2.22 -23.65 22.14
C HIS A 368 2.81 -25.02 22.47
N ILE A 369 4.03 -25.29 22.01
CA ILE A 369 4.75 -26.54 22.25
C ILE A 369 5.70 -26.34 23.43
N GLN A 370 5.37 -26.99 24.55
CA GLN A 370 6.17 -26.97 25.76
C GLN A 370 7.49 -27.72 25.56
N SER A 371 8.50 -27.40 26.35
CA SER A 371 9.87 -27.91 26.17
C SER A 371 10.00 -29.44 26.29
N ASP A 372 9.16 -30.08 27.09
CA ASP A 372 9.06 -31.54 27.25
C ASP A 372 8.48 -32.26 26.02
N HIS A 373 7.75 -31.53 25.16
CA HIS A 373 7.25 -32.01 23.88
C HIS A 373 8.20 -31.69 22.70
N VAL A 374 9.38 -31.12 22.97
CA VAL A 374 10.43 -30.86 21.98
C VAL A 374 11.58 -31.81 22.20
N ILE A 375 11.90 -32.62 21.19
CA ILE A 375 13.01 -33.56 21.21
C ILE A 375 14.09 -33.05 20.26
N GLU A 376 15.32 -32.91 20.72
CA GLU A 376 16.45 -32.65 19.82
C GLU A 376 16.98 -33.99 19.28
N ILE A 377 17.14 -34.07 17.96
CA ILE A 377 17.69 -35.25 17.26
C ILE A 377 18.83 -34.81 16.34
N ASP A 378 19.84 -35.65 16.15
CA ASP A 378 21.02 -35.29 15.35
C ASP A 378 20.73 -35.20 13.86
N ASP A 379 21.45 -34.36 13.12
CA ASP A 379 21.41 -34.40 11.66
C ASP A 379 22.04 -35.68 11.11
N ILE A 380 21.53 -36.15 9.97
CA ILE A 380 22.09 -37.32 9.30
C ILE A 380 23.06 -36.86 8.24
N GLU A 381 24.33 -37.16 8.47
CA GLU A 381 25.44 -36.74 7.63
C GLU A 381 26.13 -37.95 6.99
N LYS A 382 26.36 -37.89 5.67
CA LYS A 382 27.11 -38.90 4.91
C LYS A 382 28.02 -38.20 3.92
N ASN A 383 29.30 -38.58 3.88
CA ASN A 383 30.30 -37.98 2.99
C ASN A 383 30.41 -36.44 3.09
N GLY A 384 30.21 -35.86 4.28
CA GLY A 384 30.26 -34.41 4.49
C GLY A 384 29.02 -33.62 4.03
N TYR A 385 27.95 -34.31 3.63
CA TYR A 385 26.68 -33.70 3.27
C TYR A 385 25.61 -34.04 4.32
N THR A 386 24.82 -33.04 4.70
CA THR A 386 23.67 -33.18 5.60
C THR A 386 22.41 -33.54 4.80
N PHE A 387 21.93 -34.77 4.94
CA PHE A 387 20.77 -35.30 4.21
C PHE A 387 19.42 -34.86 4.80
N THR A 388 19.43 -34.39 6.04
CA THR A 388 18.26 -33.92 6.79
C THR A 388 18.23 -32.40 6.97
N ASP A 389 18.96 -31.63 6.16
CA ASP A 389 19.06 -30.17 6.34
C ASP A 389 17.68 -29.52 6.34
N GLY A 390 17.29 -29.03 7.52
CA GLY A 390 16.02 -28.35 7.71
C GLY A 390 14.80 -29.27 7.80
N CYS A 391 14.97 -30.58 7.99
CA CYS A 391 13.88 -31.56 8.09
C CYS A 391 13.81 -32.16 9.52
N GLY A 392 12.70 -31.91 10.21
CA GLY A 392 12.37 -32.51 11.51
C GLY A 392 11.10 -33.36 11.44
N ILE A 393 10.65 -33.84 12.59
CA ILE A 393 9.52 -34.78 12.68
C ILE A 393 8.42 -34.19 13.57
N ILE A 394 7.16 -34.46 13.25
CA ILE A 394 6.00 -34.17 14.09
C ILE A 394 5.17 -35.42 14.28
N GLY A 395 4.77 -35.72 15.51
CA GLY A 395 3.85 -36.83 15.79
C GLY A 395 2.47 -36.60 15.19
N ARG A 396 1.79 -37.67 14.75
CA ARG A 396 0.52 -37.58 14.02
C ARG A 396 -0.58 -36.92 14.85
N CYS A 397 -0.67 -37.24 16.15
CA CYS A 397 -1.66 -36.62 17.04
C CYS A 397 -1.44 -35.12 17.20
N LEU A 398 -0.19 -34.67 17.34
CA LEU A 398 0.12 -33.23 17.40
C LEU A 398 -0.17 -32.53 16.07
N ALA A 399 0.12 -33.18 14.94
CA ALA A 399 -0.20 -32.65 13.61
C ALA A 399 -1.72 -32.45 13.42
N LYS A 400 -2.55 -33.41 13.86
CA LYS A 400 -4.02 -33.26 13.85
C LYS A 400 -4.50 -32.07 14.68
N LYS A 401 -3.85 -31.78 15.82
CA LYS A 401 -4.16 -30.59 16.66
C LYS A 401 -3.82 -29.26 15.98
N ILE A 402 -2.96 -29.24 14.97
CA ILE A 402 -2.61 -28.01 14.21
C ILE A 402 -3.69 -27.65 13.19
N VAL A 403 -4.43 -28.66 12.67
CA VAL A 403 -5.40 -28.50 11.57
C VAL A 403 -6.43 -27.39 11.81
N PRO A 404 -7.06 -27.25 13.00
CA PRO A 404 -8.05 -26.19 13.23
C PRO A 404 -7.53 -24.76 13.07
N TYR A 405 -6.21 -24.56 13.10
CA TYR A 405 -5.58 -23.26 12.91
C TYR A 405 -5.26 -22.93 11.44
N LEU A 406 -5.42 -23.89 10.53
CA LEU A 406 -5.10 -23.71 9.11
C LEU A 406 -6.32 -23.16 8.36
N ASN A 407 -6.31 -21.85 8.08
CA ASN A 407 -7.46 -21.13 7.50
C ASN A 407 -8.03 -21.74 6.20
N ASP A 408 -7.20 -22.39 5.39
CA ASP A 408 -7.57 -22.89 4.06
C ASP A 408 -7.43 -24.41 3.91
N PHE A 409 -7.20 -25.14 5.02
CA PHE A 409 -7.14 -26.59 4.94
C PHE A 409 -8.55 -27.14 4.79
N LYS A 410 -8.80 -27.81 3.65
CA LYS A 410 -10.02 -28.57 3.41
C LYS A 410 -9.70 -30.03 3.64
N GLU A 411 -10.36 -30.63 4.62
CA GLU A 411 -10.22 -32.06 4.86
C GLU A 411 -10.57 -32.83 3.57
N PRO A 412 -9.70 -33.77 3.14
CA PRO A 412 -9.98 -34.57 1.97
C PRO A 412 -11.21 -35.44 2.22
N LEU A 413 -12.14 -35.49 1.26
CA LEU A 413 -13.34 -36.33 1.34
C LEU A 413 -13.01 -37.82 1.44
N ILE A 414 -11.93 -38.24 0.76
CA ILE A 414 -11.39 -39.60 0.76
C ILE A 414 -9.87 -39.48 0.69
N THR A 415 -9.17 -40.16 1.59
CA THR A 415 -7.74 -40.44 1.44
C THR A 415 -7.59 -41.94 1.22
N LEU A 416 -6.78 -42.31 0.24
CA LEU A 416 -6.44 -43.71 -0.02
C LEU A 416 -5.01 -43.96 0.40
N ASN A 417 -4.76 -45.05 1.10
CA ASN A 417 -3.41 -45.55 1.33
C ASN A 417 -2.85 -46.21 0.05
N GLU A 418 -1.60 -46.68 0.12
CA GLU A 418 -0.93 -47.38 -0.99
C GLU A 418 -1.67 -48.63 -1.50
N ASN A 419 -2.58 -49.18 -0.70
CA ASN A 419 -3.40 -50.35 -1.03
C ASN A 419 -4.82 -49.96 -1.49
N ASN A 420 -5.06 -48.69 -1.85
CA ASN A 420 -6.37 -48.13 -2.21
C ASN A 420 -7.47 -48.31 -1.14
N GLN A 421 -7.08 -48.41 0.14
CA GLN A 421 -8.02 -48.46 1.26
C GLN A 421 -8.21 -47.07 1.83
N VAL A 422 -9.42 -46.79 2.31
CA VAL A 422 -9.74 -45.52 2.95
C VAL A 422 -8.91 -45.36 4.22
N GLU A 423 -8.12 -44.30 4.28
CA GLU A 423 -7.33 -43.92 5.45
C GLU A 423 -7.90 -42.63 6.05
N ASP A 424 -7.98 -42.59 7.39
CA ASP A 424 -8.33 -41.38 8.14
C ASP A 424 -7.15 -40.40 8.18
N ASN A 425 -6.92 -39.70 7.07
CA ASN A 425 -5.87 -38.69 6.95
C ASN A 425 -6.45 -37.28 7.09
N THR A 426 -6.81 -36.92 8.32
CA THR A 426 -7.42 -35.62 8.65
C THR A 426 -6.41 -34.48 8.75
N CYS A 427 -5.13 -34.68 8.40
CA CYS A 427 -4.10 -33.65 8.50
C CYS A 427 -3.06 -33.71 7.36
N PRO A 428 -2.39 -32.60 7.03
CA PRO A 428 -1.23 -32.60 6.13
C PRO A 428 -0.09 -33.50 6.64
N CYS A 429 0.65 -34.16 5.74
CA CYS A 429 1.81 -34.98 6.09
C CYS A 429 3.09 -34.19 6.35
N ALA A 430 3.15 -32.92 5.94
CA ALA A 430 4.30 -32.06 6.19
C ALA A 430 3.91 -30.58 6.36
N PHE A 431 4.67 -29.86 7.18
CA PHE A 431 4.46 -28.47 7.54
C PHE A 431 5.78 -27.70 7.49
N GLN A 432 5.87 -26.65 6.70
CA GLN A 432 6.92 -25.66 6.78
C GLN A 432 6.66 -24.73 7.98
N ILE A 433 7.58 -24.73 8.93
CA ILE A 433 7.36 -24.09 10.22
C ILE A 433 8.35 -22.96 10.54
N ARG A 434 7.95 -22.15 11.52
CA ARG A 434 8.83 -21.33 12.36
C ARG A 434 8.52 -21.67 13.81
N TYR A 435 9.54 -22.04 14.56
CA TYR A 435 9.44 -22.30 16.00
C TYR A 435 10.68 -21.73 16.66
N GLN A 436 10.54 -20.78 17.59
CA GLN A 436 11.69 -20.10 18.21
C GLN A 436 12.69 -19.57 17.15
N GLY A 437 13.95 -20.02 17.18
CA GLY A 437 14.97 -19.72 16.16
C GLY A 437 15.09 -20.78 15.06
N CYS A 438 14.21 -21.78 15.07
CA CYS A 438 14.18 -22.88 14.11
C CYS A 438 13.33 -22.55 12.88
N LYS A 439 13.86 -22.93 11.72
CA LYS A 439 13.20 -22.87 10.41
C LYS A 439 13.43 -24.20 9.70
N GLY A 440 12.37 -24.80 9.19
CA GLY A 440 12.45 -26.04 8.44
C GLY A 440 11.08 -26.57 8.04
N VAL A 441 11.03 -27.86 7.73
CA VAL A 441 9.83 -28.65 7.50
C VAL A 441 9.74 -29.70 8.61
N LEU A 442 8.57 -29.88 9.20
CA LEU A 442 8.23 -31.02 10.04
C LEU A 442 7.37 -31.97 9.23
N MET A 443 7.72 -33.25 9.23
CA MET A 443 6.96 -34.29 8.56
C MET A 443 6.42 -35.31 9.54
N ILE A 444 5.28 -35.91 9.23
CA ILE A 444 4.73 -37.00 10.01
C ILE A 444 5.60 -38.24 9.85
N ASN A 445 5.94 -38.87 10.97
CA ASN A 445 6.47 -40.21 11.01
C ASN A 445 5.72 -41.01 12.08
N ASP A 446 5.02 -42.07 11.68
CA ASP A 446 4.17 -42.85 12.59
C ASP A 446 4.97 -43.75 13.53
N ALA A 447 6.27 -43.94 13.25
CA ALA A 447 7.17 -44.65 14.15
C ALA A 447 7.61 -43.81 15.37
N ASP A 448 7.34 -42.49 15.35
CA ASP A 448 7.79 -41.54 16.36
C ASP A 448 6.72 -41.19 17.38
N LYS A 449 7.12 -40.52 18.47
CA LYS A 449 6.21 -40.14 19.57
C LYS A 449 5.12 -39.16 19.09
N ASP A 450 3.87 -39.61 19.21
CA ASP A 450 2.66 -38.96 18.67
C ASP A 450 2.39 -37.51 19.11
N GLU A 451 2.85 -37.08 20.28
CA GLU A 451 2.59 -35.74 20.82
C GLU A 451 3.82 -34.83 20.88
N THR A 452 4.83 -35.06 20.03
CA THR A 452 6.10 -34.31 20.06
C THR A 452 6.46 -33.71 18.72
N ILE A 453 7.34 -32.70 18.75
CA ILE A 453 8.14 -32.31 17.60
C ILE A 453 9.59 -32.70 17.84
N GLN A 454 10.27 -33.14 16.79
CA GLN A 454 11.68 -33.47 16.81
C GLN A 454 12.44 -32.50 15.90
N ILE A 455 13.40 -31.77 16.46
CA ILE A 455 14.13 -30.69 15.80
C ILE A 455 15.60 -31.07 15.65
N ARG A 456 16.18 -30.76 14.48
CA ARG A 456 17.60 -31.00 14.19
C ARG A 456 18.46 -29.73 14.32
N PRO A 457 19.78 -29.85 14.59
CA PRO A 457 20.71 -28.72 14.62
C PRO A 457 20.64 -27.83 13.36
N SER A 458 20.54 -28.43 12.17
CA SER A 458 20.43 -27.75 10.88
C SER A 458 19.22 -26.81 10.83
N MET A 459 18.13 -27.10 11.54
CA MET A 459 16.94 -26.23 11.59
C MET A 459 17.18 -24.96 12.41
N LYS A 460 18.08 -24.98 13.40
CA LYS A 460 18.33 -23.88 14.35
C LYS A 460 19.16 -22.78 13.70
N LYS A 461 18.50 -21.68 13.32
CA LYS A 461 19.14 -20.59 12.56
C LYS A 461 19.68 -19.47 13.45
N PHE A 462 19.16 -19.34 14.66
CA PHE A 462 19.61 -18.47 15.75
C PHE A 462 19.07 -19.00 17.08
N THR A 463 19.56 -18.50 18.22
CA THR A 463 19.06 -18.92 19.54
C THR A 463 17.90 -18.01 19.96
N SER A 464 16.80 -18.61 20.40
CA SER A 464 15.64 -17.89 20.93
C SER A 464 14.93 -18.82 21.91
N ALA A 465 14.62 -18.36 23.12
CA ALA A 465 13.88 -19.13 24.13
C ALA A 465 12.51 -18.49 24.46
N ILE A 466 12.11 -17.47 23.69
CA ILE A 466 11.13 -16.48 24.16
C ILE A 466 9.69 -16.82 23.75
N SER A 467 9.51 -17.67 22.73
CA SER A 467 8.17 -18.07 22.28
C SER A 467 8.09 -19.57 22.07
N THR A 468 7.16 -20.22 22.77
CA THR A 468 6.82 -21.64 22.58
C THR A 468 5.77 -21.85 21.48
N CYS A 469 5.30 -20.77 20.83
CA CYS A 469 4.30 -20.91 19.76
C CYS A 469 4.96 -21.48 18.49
N LEU A 470 4.37 -22.56 17.97
CA LEU A 470 4.65 -23.10 16.65
C LEU A 470 3.85 -22.31 15.61
N TYR A 471 4.54 -21.83 14.59
CA TYR A 471 3.93 -21.13 13.47
C TYR A 471 4.07 -21.98 12.22
N VAL A 472 2.99 -22.11 11.45
CA VAL A 472 3.02 -22.71 10.11
C VAL A 472 3.08 -21.58 9.09
N CYS A 473 4.04 -21.63 8.16
CA CYS A 473 4.15 -20.64 7.10
C CYS A 473 2.87 -20.63 6.24
N ASP A 474 2.50 -19.47 5.72
CA ASP A 474 1.34 -19.37 4.83
C ASP A 474 1.57 -20.23 3.58
N ASP A 475 0.55 -21.00 3.21
CA ASP A 475 0.63 -22.00 2.14
C ASP A 475 1.73 -23.07 2.36
N GLY A 476 2.25 -23.15 3.59
CA GLY A 476 3.39 -23.95 4.01
C GLY A 476 3.01 -25.28 4.62
N TYR A 477 2.01 -25.98 4.06
CA TYR A 477 1.70 -27.36 4.43
C TYR A 477 1.52 -28.19 3.15
N SER A 478 1.70 -29.50 3.26
CA SER A 478 1.57 -30.42 2.12
C SER A 478 0.14 -30.40 1.60
N LYS A 479 -0.03 -30.00 0.33
CA LYS A 479 -1.29 -30.11 -0.41
C LYS A 479 -1.00 -30.22 -1.91
N PRO A 480 -1.94 -30.76 -2.72
CA PRO A 480 -1.76 -30.83 -4.16
C PRO A 480 -1.62 -29.42 -4.76
N LYS A 481 -0.45 -29.12 -5.34
CA LYS A 481 -0.21 -27.87 -6.09
C LYS A 481 0.35 -28.19 -7.46
N LEU A 482 -0.25 -27.63 -8.51
CA LEU A 482 0.25 -27.79 -9.88
C LEU A 482 1.56 -27.03 -10.06
N GLY A 483 2.47 -27.61 -10.85
CA GLY A 483 3.66 -26.93 -11.33
C GLY A 483 3.41 -26.14 -12.61
N PHE A 484 4.29 -25.18 -12.87
CA PHE A 484 4.24 -24.31 -14.05
C PHE A 484 5.57 -24.35 -14.78
N LEU A 485 5.49 -24.41 -16.10
CA LEU A 485 6.60 -24.03 -16.94
C LEU A 485 6.68 -22.50 -16.94
N ILE A 486 7.71 -21.98 -16.29
CA ILE A 486 8.02 -20.55 -16.19
C ILE A 486 9.28 -20.22 -16.98
N LYS A 487 9.52 -18.93 -17.25
CA LYS A 487 10.70 -18.46 -18.01
C LYS A 487 12.02 -19.08 -17.53
N GLN A 488 12.22 -19.23 -16.22
CA GLN A 488 13.44 -19.83 -15.66
C GLN A 488 13.60 -21.30 -16.06
N PHE A 489 12.52 -22.08 -16.03
CA PHE A 489 12.56 -23.48 -16.48
C PHE A 489 12.74 -23.58 -17.99
N ILE A 490 12.12 -22.70 -18.78
CA ILE A 490 12.33 -22.64 -20.23
C ILE A 490 13.81 -22.40 -20.55
N MET A 491 14.44 -21.42 -19.89
CA MET A 491 15.87 -21.14 -20.06
C MET A 491 16.76 -22.34 -19.71
N LEU A 492 16.47 -23.02 -18.59
CA LEU A 492 17.24 -24.20 -18.18
C LEU A 492 17.06 -25.36 -19.18
N LEU A 493 15.83 -25.64 -19.60
CA LEU A 493 15.51 -26.72 -20.53
C LEU A 493 16.05 -26.45 -21.94
N SER A 494 16.01 -25.19 -22.41
CA SER A 494 16.67 -24.76 -23.66
C SER A 494 18.19 -24.94 -23.57
N GLY A 495 18.81 -24.60 -22.44
CA GLY A 495 20.23 -24.89 -22.18
C GLY A 495 20.58 -26.38 -22.14
N LEU A 496 19.60 -27.26 -21.89
CA LEU A 496 19.71 -28.72 -22.04
C LEU A 496 19.37 -29.22 -23.46
N ASN A 497 19.34 -28.31 -24.45
CA ASN A 497 19.08 -28.57 -25.87
C ASN A 497 17.65 -29.07 -26.19
N ILE A 498 16.65 -28.73 -25.37
CA ILE A 498 15.25 -28.89 -25.79
C ILE A 498 14.93 -27.83 -26.84
N SER A 499 14.41 -28.27 -28.00
CA SER A 499 14.09 -27.39 -29.13
C SER A 499 13.07 -26.32 -28.76
N ASP A 500 13.31 -25.09 -29.23
CA ASP A 500 12.41 -23.95 -29.06
C ASP A 500 11.00 -24.21 -29.60
N GLU A 501 10.88 -25.03 -30.66
CA GLU A 501 9.60 -25.48 -31.21
C GLU A 501 8.73 -26.18 -30.16
N THR A 502 9.33 -26.90 -29.22
CA THR A 502 8.60 -27.56 -28.12
C THR A 502 7.96 -26.53 -27.19
N PHE A 503 8.68 -25.46 -26.87
CA PHE A 503 8.16 -24.40 -26.01
C PHE A 503 7.09 -23.57 -26.72
N LEU A 504 7.31 -23.24 -27.99
CA LEU A 504 6.33 -22.53 -28.82
C LEU A 504 5.04 -23.33 -28.95
N LYS A 505 5.13 -24.64 -29.21
CA LYS A 505 3.96 -25.53 -29.24
C LYS A 505 3.24 -25.55 -27.90
N LYS A 506 3.96 -25.63 -26.78
CA LYS A 506 3.35 -25.59 -25.43
C LYS A 506 2.66 -24.26 -25.14
N GLN A 507 3.18 -23.16 -25.64
CA GLN A 507 2.58 -21.84 -25.54
C GLN A 507 1.31 -21.74 -26.40
N GLU A 508 1.36 -22.23 -27.63
CA GLU A 508 0.21 -22.27 -28.53
C GLU A 508 -0.93 -23.14 -27.96
N ASP A 509 -0.62 -24.36 -27.50
CA ASP A 509 -1.54 -25.26 -26.80
C ASP A 509 -2.23 -24.51 -25.63
N HIS A 510 -1.43 -23.78 -24.85
CA HIS A 510 -1.91 -23.03 -23.69
C HIS A 510 -2.85 -21.87 -24.06
N PHE A 511 -2.57 -21.14 -25.14
CA PHE A 511 -3.46 -20.07 -25.62
C PHE A 511 -4.76 -20.64 -26.14
N HIS A 512 -4.71 -21.72 -26.90
CA HIS A 512 -5.90 -22.42 -27.36
C HIS A 512 -6.77 -22.91 -26.20
N GLU A 513 -6.15 -23.51 -25.17
CA GLU A 513 -6.86 -23.89 -23.94
C GLU A 513 -7.52 -22.68 -23.26
N ILE A 514 -6.84 -21.55 -23.10
CA ILE A 514 -7.45 -20.36 -22.49
C ILE A 514 -8.68 -19.92 -23.28
N VAL A 515 -8.60 -19.86 -24.61
CA VAL A 515 -9.72 -19.44 -25.47
C VAL A 515 -10.91 -20.39 -25.34
N THR A 516 -10.64 -21.70 -25.31
CA THR A 516 -11.69 -22.75 -25.26
C THR A 516 -12.16 -23.08 -23.85
N MET A 517 -11.57 -22.50 -22.80
CA MET A 517 -11.83 -22.84 -21.40
C MET A 517 -13.30 -22.74 -20.97
N CYS A 518 -14.07 -21.85 -21.58
CA CYS A 518 -15.49 -21.66 -21.26
C CYS A 518 -16.41 -22.64 -22.00
N ASP A 519 -15.89 -23.38 -22.98
CA ASP A 519 -16.65 -24.26 -23.87
C ASP A 519 -16.22 -25.74 -23.74
N ASP A 520 -14.98 -25.99 -23.34
CA ASP A 520 -14.43 -27.33 -23.11
C ASP A 520 -14.38 -27.66 -21.61
N MET A 521 -15.11 -28.72 -21.24
CA MET A 521 -15.21 -29.17 -19.85
C MET A 521 -13.87 -29.64 -19.25
N ASN A 522 -13.03 -30.32 -20.01
CA ASN A 522 -11.73 -30.80 -19.53
C ASN A 522 -10.79 -29.62 -19.25
N VAL A 523 -10.82 -28.63 -20.14
CA VAL A 523 -10.04 -27.40 -19.98
C VAL A 523 -10.58 -26.58 -18.80
N ALA A 524 -11.90 -26.44 -18.68
CA ALA A 524 -12.54 -25.80 -17.54
C ALA A 524 -12.13 -26.48 -16.20
N MET A 525 -12.11 -27.81 -16.16
CA MET A 525 -11.68 -28.56 -14.96
C MET A 525 -10.20 -28.34 -14.65
N LYS A 526 -9.33 -28.40 -15.67
CA LYS A 526 -7.88 -28.14 -15.53
C LYS A 526 -7.62 -26.75 -14.93
N TYR A 527 -8.29 -25.72 -15.44
CA TYR A 527 -8.10 -24.35 -14.97
C TYR A 527 -8.79 -24.10 -13.62
N SER A 528 -9.90 -24.78 -13.34
CA SER A 528 -10.53 -24.74 -12.01
C SER A 528 -9.59 -25.31 -10.93
N LEU A 529 -8.92 -26.44 -11.22
CA LEU A 529 -7.88 -27.00 -10.34
C LEU A 529 -6.67 -26.08 -10.21
N TYR A 530 -6.24 -25.46 -11.32
CA TYR A 530 -5.15 -24.48 -11.32
C TYR A 530 -5.43 -23.32 -10.36
N PHE A 531 -6.64 -22.78 -10.36
CA PHE A 531 -7.03 -21.65 -9.50
C PHE A 531 -7.56 -22.07 -8.13
N ASP A 532 -7.38 -23.33 -7.72
CA ASP A 532 -7.85 -23.89 -6.45
C ASP A 532 -9.37 -23.73 -6.22
N ARG A 533 -10.13 -23.75 -7.33
CA ARG A 533 -11.60 -23.68 -7.36
C ARG A 533 -12.21 -25.07 -7.45
N ILE A 534 -11.95 -25.88 -6.42
CA ILE A 534 -12.48 -27.25 -6.32
C ILE A 534 -14.03 -27.26 -6.34
N ASP A 535 -14.66 -26.20 -5.81
CA ASP A 535 -16.10 -25.97 -5.89
C ASP A 535 -16.61 -26.02 -7.34
N LEU A 536 -15.90 -25.36 -8.27
CA LEU A 536 -16.25 -25.38 -9.69
C LEU A 536 -16.02 -26.76 -10.32
N VAL A 537 -15.01 -27.51 -9.86
CA VAL A 537 -14.77 -28.87 -10.33
C VAL A 537 -15.95 -29.78 -10.01
N TYR A 538 -16.53 -29.68 -8.81
CA TYR A 538 -17.75 -30.43 -8.47
C TYR A 538 -18.93 -30.08 -9.36
N HIS A 539 -19.14 -28.78 -9.66
CA HIS A 539 -20.18 -28.35 -10.59
C HIS A 539 -19.93 -28.87 -12.01
N LEU A 540 -18.69 -28.86 -12.48
CA LEU A 540 -18.32 -29.40 -13.80
C LEU A 540 -18.55 -30.91 -13.89
N LEU A 541 -18.23 -31.67 -12.85
CA LEU A 541 -18.48 -33.12 -12.79
C LEU A 541 -19.97 -33.46 -12.82
N SER A 542 -20.83 -32.54 -12.40
CA SER A 542 -22.29 -32.66 -12.53
C SER A 542 -22.83 -32.34 -13.94
N ASN A 543 -21.95 -32.11 -14.93
CA ASN A 543 -22.24 -31.79 -16.34
C ASN A 543 -22.98 -30.46 -16.59
N ASN A 544 -22.87 -29.49 -15.67
CA ASN A 544 -23.59 -28.22 -15.75
C ASN A 544 -22.69 -27.02 -16.07
N ILE A 545 -21.91 -27.08 -17.16
CA ILE A 545 -20.97 -26.00 -17.53
C ILE A 545 -21.68 -24.64 -17.68
N GLN A 546 -22.91 -24.63 -18.21
CA GLN A 546 -23.70 -23.41 -18.43
C GLN A 546 -24.03 -22.64 -17.13
N LEU A 547 -24.11 -23.32 -15.99
CA LEU A 547 -24.46 -22.69 -14.71
C LEU A 547 -23.29 -21.91 -14.10
N ILE A 548 -22.05 -22.21 -14.50
CA ILE A 548 -20.83 -21.59 -13.95
C ILE A 548 -20.10 -20.73 -14.99
N GLN A 549 -20.77 -20.35 -16.08
CA GLN A 549 -20.16 -19.66 -17.21
C GLN A 549 -19.54 -18.32 -16.78
N SER A 550 -20.20 -17.59 -15.87
CA SER A 550 -19.67 -16.34 -15.31
C SER A 550 -18.37 -16.55 -14.54
N GLU A 551 -18.28 -17.62 -13.76
CA GLU A 551 -17.13 -17.98 -12.95
C GLU A 551 -15.97 -18.42 -13.84
N LEU A 552 -16.26 -19.21 -14.88
CA LEU A 552 -15.28 -19.58 -15.89
C LEU A 552 -14.77 -18.34 -16.64
N GLN A 553 -15.62 -17.39 -17.04
CA GLN A 553 -15.14 -16.14 -17.66
C GLN A 553 -14.20 -15.35 -16.73
N ILE A 554 -14.46 -15.33 -15.43
CA ILE A 554 -13.56 -14.71 -14.43
C ILE A 554 -12.22 -15.46 -14.39
N LEU A 555 -12.24 -16.80 -14.37
CA LEU A 555 -11.00 -17.60 -14.40
C LEU A 555 -10.24 -17.44 -15.72
N GLN A 556 -10.94 -17.29 -16.85
CA GLN A 556 -10.36 -17.10 -18.17
C GLN A 556 -9.61 -15.77 -18.21
N LYS A 557 -10.23 -14.71 -17.70
CA LYS A 557 -9.59 -13.40 -17.56
C LYS A 557 -8.35 -13.47 -16.67
N LYS A 558 -8.42 -14.16 -15.52
CA LYS A 558 -7.25 -14.39 -14.66
C LYS A 558 -6.15 -15.18 -15.36
N ALA A 559 -6.50 -16.15 -16.21
CA ALA A 559 -5.53 -16.93 -16.97
C ALA A 559 -4.83 -16.05 -18.01
N LEU A 560 -5.58 -15.22 -18.72
CA LEU A 560 -5.05 -14.21 -19.66
C LEU A 560 -4.08 -13.25 -18.98
N GLU A 561 -4.41 -12.73 -17.80
CA GLU A 561 -3.51 -11.88 -17.00
C GLU A 561 -2.21 -12.60 -16.58
N SER A 562 -2.21 -13.94 -16.56
CA SER A 562 -1.02 -14.72 -16.21
C SER A 562 -0.11 -15.05 -17.41
N VAL A 563 -0.60 -14.83 -18.64
CA VAL A 563 0.15 -15.03 -19.89
C VAL A 563 1.39 -14.14 -19.95
N GLU A 564 1.31 -12.89 -19.51
CA GLU A 564 2.45 -11.96 -19.47
C GLU A 564 3.61 -12.49 -18.62
N LYS A 565 3.31 -13.36 -17.64
CA LYS A 565 4.29 -13.97 -16.74
C LYS A 565 4.81 -15.32 -17.24
N LEU A 566 4.37 -15.77 -18.43
CA LEU A 566 4.66 -17.07 -19.03
C LEU A 566 4.49 -18.21 -18.02
N LYS A 567 3.33 -18.29 -17.34
CA LYS A 567 3.01 -19.35 -16.39
C LYS A 567 2.15 -20.43 -17.03
N ILE A 568 2.78 -21.35 -17.76
CA ILE A 568 2.07 -22.41 -18.47
C ILE A 568 1.81 -23.59 -17.49
N PRO A 569 0.55 -23.96 -17.20
CA PRO A 569 0.23 -25.05 -16.28
C PRO A 569 0.55 -26.42 -16.88
N ILE A 570 1.32 -27.24 -16.15
CA ILE A 570 1.69 -28.59 -16.57
C ILE A 570 0.95 -29.62 -15.70
N THR A 571 0.01 -30.35 -16.30
CA THR A 571 -0.89 -31.30 -15.59
C THR A 571 -0.14 -32.43 -14.89
N LYS A 572 0.92 -32.94 -15.50
CA LYS A 572 1.84 -33.96 -14.96
C LYS A 572 3.02 -33.34 -14.21
N SER A 573 2.75 -32.31 -13.40
CA SER A 573 3.76 -31.69 -12.53
C SER A 573 3.14 -31.29 -11.20
N ARG A 574 3.94 -31.29 -10.14
CA ARG A 574 3.52 -30.84 -8.81
C ARG A 574 4.61 -30.01 -8.15
N LEU A 575 4.20 -29.02 -7.36
CA LEU A 575 5.06 -28.34 -6.41
C LEU A 575 4.91 -29.06 -5.06
N ALA A 576 5.96 -29.74 -4.62
CA ALA A 576 5.99 -30.49 -3.37
C ALA A 576 6.96 -29.85 -2.37
N LEU A 577 6.74 -30.10 -1.08
CA LEU A 577 7.71 -29.79 -0.04
C LEU A 577 8.84 -30.81 -0.12
N GLY A 578 10.09 -30.34 -0.14
CA GLY A 578 11.25 -31.21 0.04
C GLY A 578 11.26 -31.74 1.47
N VAL A 579 11.21 -33.06 1.61
CA VAL A 579 11.27 -33.79 2.88
C VAL A 579 12.35 -34.86 2.79
N CYS A 580 12.90 -35.28 3.93
CA CYS A 580 13.81 -36.43 3.98
C CYS A 580 13.04 -37.75 4.10
N ASP A 581 13.55 -38.85 3.56
CA ASP A 581 12.99 -40.18 3.79
C ASP A 581 13.30 -40.61 5.24
N PRO A 582 12.28 -40.85 6.10
CA PRO A 582 12.51 -41.25 7.49
C PRO A 582 12.82 -42.76 7.62
N CYS A 583 12.54 -43.57 6.60
CA CYS A 583 12.52 -45.04 6.69
C CYS A 583 13.80 -45.73 6.17
N LYS A 584 14.67 -45.03 5.43
CA LYS A 584 15.86 -45.63 4.77
C LYS A 584 17.22 -45.10 5.26
N LEU A 585 17.28 -44.64 6.50
CA LEU A 585 18.48 -43.98 7.04
C LEU A 585 19.55 -44.95 7.58
N ASN A 586 19.29 -46.27 7.59
CA ASN A 586 20.20 -47.32 8.08
C ASN A 586 20.80 -48.21 6.96
N GLN A 587 20.92 -47.72 5.71
CA GLN A 587 21.61 -48.44 4.62
C GLN A 587 22.87 -47.72 4.08
#